data_AF-A0A2W4KQ06-F1
#
_entry.id   AF-A0A2W4KQ06-F1
#
_cell.length_a   1.000
_cell.length_b   1.000
_cell.length_c   1.000
_cell.angle_alpha   90.00
_cell.angle_beta   90.00
_cell.angle_gamma   90.00
#
_symmetry.space_group_name_H-M   'P 1'
#
loop_
_entity.id
_entity.type
_entity.pdbx_description
1 polymer ?
#
loop_
_entity_poly.entity_id
_entity_poly.type
_entity_poly.pdbx_seq_one_letter_code
_entity_poly.pdbx_strand_id
1 'polypeptide(L)' 'MAKTIDFESSLKELEQVVGELDGEIKLERALSLFERGMELSTQLESFLKVAEQKVEILRKQADGSHAPEAFDDKTLDSD' A
#
# COMPACT_ATOMS: atom_id res chain seq x y z
N MET A 1 -5.52 -6.31 18.45
CA MET A 1 -5.76 -6.79 17.08
C MET A 1 -5.49 -5.63 16.15
N ALA A 2 -4.47 -5.72 15.29
CA ALA A 2 -4.15 -4.64 14.36
C ALA A 2 -5.33 -4.46 13.42
N LYS A 3 -5.89 -3.25 13.35
CA LYS A 3 -6.98 -2.90 12.45
C LYS A 3 -6.42 -3.01 11.03
N THR A 4 -6.64 -4.14 10.38
CA THR A 4 -6.36 -4.30 8.94
C THR A 4 -7.19 -3.24 8.24
N ILE A 5 -6.52 -2.23 7.69
CA ILE A 5 -7.15 -1.25 6.82
C ILE A 5 -7.71 -2.04 5.63
N ASP A 6 -9.03 -2.03 5.47
CA ASP A 6 -9.69 -2.72 4.37
C ASP A 6 -9.75 -1.79 3.16
N PHE A 7 -9.02 -2.15 2.10
CA PHE A 7 -8.86 -1.34 0.89
C PHE A 7 -10.21 -0.92 0.30
N GLU A 8 -11.14 -1.86 0.19
CA GLU A 8 -12.48 -1.62 -0.37
C GLU A 8 -13.26 -0.60 0.46
N SER A 9 -13.20 -0.71 1.80
CA SER A 9 -13.83 0.24 2.70
C SER A 9 -13.24 1.65 2.57
N SER A 10 -11.90 1.77 2.50
CA SER A 10 -11.21 3.05 2.37
C SER A 10 -11.44 3.69 1.01
N LEU A 11 -11.50 2.89 -0.06
CA LEU A 11 -11.83 3.36 -1.40
C LEU A 11 -13.26 3.90 -1.44
N LYS A 12 -14.22 3.16 -0.90
CA LYS A 12 -15.62 3.59 -0.81
C LYS A 12 -15.78 4.87 0.01
N GLU A 13 -15.04 5.00 1.11
CA GLU A 13 -15.03 6.23 1.90
C GLU A 13 -14.47 7.41 1.08
N LEU A 14 -13.41 7.20 0.31
CA LEU A 14 -12.83 8.24 -0.55
C LEU A 14 -13.82 8.68 -1.64
N GLU A 15 -14.54 7.74 -2.27
CA GLU A 15 -15.58 8.05 -3.24
C GLU A 15 -16.71 8.89 -2.62
N GLN A 16 -17.10 8.59 -1.38
CA GLN A 16 -18.09 9.39 -0.65
C GLN A 16 -17.57 10.79 -0.34
N VAL A 17 -16.32 10.93 0.11
CA VAL A 17 -15.69 12.23 0.37
C VAL A 17 -15.67 13.08 -0.90
N VAL A 18 -15.27 12.51 -2.04
CA VAL A 18 -15.27 13.20 -3.33
C VAL A 18 -16.70 13.59 -3.74
N GLY A 19 -17.67 12.70 -3.57
CA GLY A 19 -19.07 13.00 -3.85
C GLY A 19 -19.65 14.12 -2.97
N GLU A 20 -19.26 14.20 -1.70
CA GLU A 20 -19.64 15.30 -0.81
C GLU A 20 -18.98 16.64 -1.20
N LEU A 21 -17.73 16.61 -1.68
CA LEU A 21 -16.99 17.80 -2.13
C LEU A 21 -17.58 18.43 -3.39
N ASP A 22 -18.24 17.65 -4.25
CA ASP A 22 -18.87 18.12 -5.49
C ASP A 22 -20.20 18.87 -5.27
N GLY A 23 -20.72 18.88 -4.03
CA GLY A 23 -21.97 19.54 -3.66
C GLY A 23 -21.82 20.95 -3.08
N GLU A 24 -22.93 21.58 -2.70
CA GLU A 24 -22.91 22.82 -1.91
C GLU A 24 -22.59 22.51 -0.44
N ILE A 25 -21.36 22.79 -0.04
CA ILE A 25 -20.89 22.60 1.33
C ILE A 25 -20.22 23.88 1.88
N LYS A 26 -20.24 24.03 3.20
CA LYS A 26 -19.54 25.13 3.89
C LYS A 26 -18.03 24.91 3.86
N LEU A 27 -17.28 26.00 3.86
CA LEU A 27 -15.82 26.00 3.78
C LEU A 27 -15.16 25.11 4.84
N GLU A 28 -15.61 25.18 6.09
CA GLU A 28 -15.05 24.39 7.19
C GLU A 28 -15.23 22.89 6.95
N ARG A 29 -16.39 22.49 6.42
CA ARG A 29 -16.67 21.10 6.06
C ARG A 29 -15.84 20.66 4.85
N ALA A 30 -15.68 21.53 3.85
CA ALA A 30 -14.85 21.26 2.68
C ALA A 30 -13.38 21.00 3.06
N LEU A 31 -12.83 21.80 3.98
CA LEU A 31 -11.48 21.61 4.48
C LEU A 31 -11.32 20.26 5.20
N SER A 32 -12.25 19.91 6.10
CA SER A 32 -12.19 18.61 6.78
C SER A 32 -12.34 17.43 5.83
N LEU A 33 -13.20 17.53 4.82
CA LEU A 33 -13.36 16.50 3.79
C LEU A 33 -12.10 16.36 2.93
N PHE A 34 -11.48 17.49 2.56
CA PHE A 34 -10.24 17.48 1.80
C PHE A 34 -9.09 16.82 2.58
N GLU A 35 -8.91 17.17 3.86
CA GLU A 35 -7.92 16.53 4.72
C GLU A 35 -8.15 15.02 4.80
N ARG A 36 -9.41 14.60 4.99
CA ARG A 36 -9.77 13.19 5.04
C ARG A 36 -9.51 12.48 3.71
N GLY A 37 -9.83 13.11 2.58
CA GLY A 37 -9.57 12.58 1.24
C GLY A 37 -8.08 12.38 0.98
N MET A 38 -7.24 13.32 1.41
CA MET A 38 -5.79 13.24 1.31
C MET A 38 -5.21 12.08 2.13
N GLU A 39 -5.71 11.88 3.36
CA GLU A 39 -5.32 10.74 4.18
C GLU A 39 -5.67 9.41 3.52
N LEU A 40 -6.92 9.28 3.04
CA LEU A 40 -7.40 8.07 2.38
C LEU A 40 -6.61 7.77 1.11
N SER A 41 -6.33 8.78 0.28
CA SER A 41 -5.51 8.64 -0.94
C SER A 41 -4.12 8.10 -0.61
N THR A 42 -3.45 8.70 0.38
CA THR A 42 -2.11 8.28 0.81
C THR A 42 -2.11 6.83 1.32
N GLN A 43 -3.16 6.43 2.05
CA GLN A 43 -3.29 5.06 2.55
C GLN A 43 -3.49 4.05 1.42
N LEU A 44 -4.37 4.35 0.46
CA LEU A 44 -4.64 3.49 -0.69
C LEU A 44 -3.39 3.32 -1.57
N GLU A 45 -2.65 4.41 -1.82
CA GLU A 45 -1.37 4.34 -2.55
C GLU A 45 -0.35 3.43 -1.85
N SER A 46 -0.23 3.53 -0.53
CA SER A 46 0.66 2.68 0.25
C SER A 46 0.27 1.20 0.15
N PHE A 47 -1.04 0.92 0.21
CA PHE A 47 -1.56 -0.43 0.06
C PHE A 47 -1.22 -1.02 -1.33
N LEU A 48 -1.44 -0.23 -2.40
CA LEU A 48 -1.12 -0.65 -3.76
C LEU A 48 0.37 -0.91 -3.96
N LYS A 49 1.25 -0.07 -3.39
CA LYS A 49 2.71 -0.28 -3.44
C LYS A 49 3.12 -1.60 -2.78
N VAL A 50 2.54 -1.92 -1.63
CA VAL A 50 2.81 -3.20 -0.94
C VAL A 50 2.30 -4.39 -1.77
N ALA A 51 1.12 -4.26 -2.36
CA ALA A 51 0.57 -5.30 -3.23
C ALA A 51 1.45 -5.54 -4.47
N GLU A 52 1.90 -4.46 -5.14
CA GLU A 52 2.80 -4.51 -6.29
C GLU A 52 4.13 -5.20 -5.94
N GLN A 53 4.78 -4.79 -4.84
CA GLN A 53 6.02 -5.43 -4.36
C GLN A 53 5.84 -6.93 -4.14
N LYS A 54 4.71 -7.34 -3.55
CA LYS A 54 4.41 -8.75 -3.30
C LYS A 54 4.25 -9.52 -4.62
N VAL A 55 3.58 -8.93 -5.61
CA VAL A 55 3.45 -9.52 -6.95
C VAL A 55 4.80 -9.66 -7.63
N GLU A 56 5.68 -8.66 -7.53
CA GLU A 56 7.03 -8.73 -8.08
C GLU A 56 7.87 -9.86 -7.46
N ILE A 57 7.81 -10.01 -6.13
CA ILE A 57 8.51 -11.08 -5.42
C ILE A 57 8.00 -12.45 -5.89
N LEU A 58 6.68 -12.63 -5.94
CA LEU A 58 6.08 -13.89 -6.38
C LEU A 58 6.44 -14.21 -7.84
N ARG A 59 6.50 -13.20 -8.71
CA ARG A 59 6.91 -13.35 -10.10
C ARG A 59 8.37 -13.79 -10.23
N LYS A 60 9.29 -13.18 -9.47
CA LYS A 60 10.71 -13.58 -9.40
C LYS A 60 10.88 -15.00 -8.85
N GLN A 61 10.08 -15.38 -7.87
CA GLN A 61 10.08 -16.76 -7.36
C GLN A 61 9.56 -17.75 -8.41
N ALA A 62 8.53 -17.39 -9.16
CA ALA A 62 7.93 -18.23 -10.20
C ALA A 62 8.81 -18.37 -11.45
N ASP A 63 9.62 -17.36 -11.78
CA ASP A 63 10.57 -17.43 -12.91
C ASP A 63 11.84 -18.24 -12.61
N GLY A 64 11.98 -18.77 -11.39
CA GLY A 64 13.11 -19.59 -10.98
C GLY A 64 14.37 -18.78 -10.62
N SER A 65 14.29 -17.44 -10.57
CA SER A 65 15.34 -16.62 -9.95
C SER A 65 15.28 -16.77 -8.43
N HIS A 66 15.85 -17.86 -7.93
CA HIS A 66 16.43 -17.86 -6.60
C HIS A 66 17.52 -16.78 -6.62
N ALA A 67 17.28 -15.65 -5.96
CA ALA A 67 18.38 -14.77 -5.60
C ALA A 67 19.41 -15.68 -4.91
N PRO A 68 20.68 -15.69 -5.34
CA PRO A 68 21.68 -16.52 -4.70
C PRO A 68 21.69 -16.11 -3.23
N GLU A 69 21.30 -17.03 -2.34
CA GLU A 69 21.73 -16.93 -0.96
C GLU A 69 23.26 -16.82 -1.04
N ALA A 70 23.80 -15.73 -0.52
CA ALA A 70 25.24 -15.53 -0.48
C ALA A 70 25.83 -16.76 0.22
N PHE A 71 26.51 -17.61 -0.55
CA PHE A 71 27.26 -18.72 -0.02
C PHE A 71 28.40 -18.10 0.78
N ASP A 72 28.26 -18.05 2.11
CA ASP A 72 29.31 -17.53 2.98
C ASP A 72 30.39 -18.61 3.06
N ASP A 73 31.33 -18.52 2.12
CA ASP A 73 32.49 -19.39 1.95
C ASP A 73 33.53 -19.13 3.05
N LYS A 74 33.17 -19.48 4.29
CA LYS A 74 34.08 -19.44 5.45
C LYS A 74 34.35 -20.81 6.06
N THR A 75 34.10 -21.90 5.33
CA THR A 75 34.25 -23.26 5.89
C THR A 75 35.15 -24.21 5.08
N LEU A 76 35.88 -23.74 4.06
CA LEU A 76 36.65 -24.62 3.17
C LEU A 76 38.16 -24.34 3.06
N ASP A 77 38.77 -23.64 4.02
CA ASP A 77 40.24 -23.57 4.16
C ASP A 77 40.65 -23.84 5.62
N SER A 78 40.46 -25.07 6.06
CA SER A 78 41.17 -25.62 7.22
C SER A 78 41.19 -27.14 7.15
N ASP A 79 42.03 -27.69 6.28
CA ASP A 79 42.72 -28.98 6.42
C ASP A 79 44.09 -28.92 5.71
#